data_AF-A0A8R7TD01-F1
#
_entry.id   AF-A0A8R7TD01-F1
#
_cell.length_a   1.000
_cell.length_b   1.000
_cell.length_c   1.000
_cell.angle_alpha   90.00
_cell.angle_beta   90.00
_cell.angle_gamma   90.00
#
_symmetry.space_group_name_H-M   'P 1'
#
loop_
_entity.id
_entity.type
_entity.pdbx_description
1 polymer ?
#
loop_
_entity_poly.entity_id
_entity_poly.type
_entity_poly.pdbx_seq_one_letter_code
_entity_poly.pdbx_strand_id
1 'polypeptide(L)' 'MDCTLLYWNGRIIDFDLPITVRLTVTEADPGQGDSAQGGTKPATLETGAVVNVPSFVDVGDDVLIDSRTGQYMSRA' A
#
# COMPACT_ATOMS: atom_id res chain seq x y z
N MET A 1 -6.14 3.04 -12.44
CA MET A 1 -5.19 4.01 -11.86
C MET A 1 -4.49 4.66 -13.03
N ASP A 2 -4.54 6.00 -13.10
CA ASP A 2 -3.94 6.75 -14.20
C ASP A 2 -2.60 7.32 -13.72
N CYS A 3 -1.56 7.20 -14.54
CA CYS A 3 -0.21 7.67 -14.25
C CYS A 3 0.25 8.60 -15.38
N THR A 4 1.02 9.64 -15.05
CA THR A 4 1.57 10.55 -16.06
C THR A 4 2.96 10.08 -16.46
N LEU A 5 3.26 10.06 -17.76
CA LEU A 5 4.56 9.66 -18.29
C LEU A 5 5.23 10.86 -18.98
N LEU A 6 6.50 11.08 -18.68
CA LEU A 6 7.32 12.08 -19.36
C LEU A 6 8.09 11.43 -20.51
N TYR A 7 7.83 11.89 -21.72
CA TYR A 7 8.50 11.42 -22.92
C TYR A 7 9.55 12.42 -23.41
N TRP A 8 10.71 11.91 -23.78
CA TRP A 8 11.77 12.65 -24.46
C TRP A 8 12.36 11.81 -25.59
N ASN A 9 12.37 12.35 -26.81
CA ASN A 9 12.90 11.67 -28.01
C ASN A 9 12.36 10.24 -28.20
N GLY A 10 11.06 10.04 -27.97
CA GLY A 10 10.40 8.73 -28.14
C GLY A 10 10.73 7.71 -27.05
N ARG A 11 11.39 8.14 -25.96
CA ARG A 11 11.66 7.31 -24.78
C ARG A 11 11.00 7.90 -23.55
N ILE A 12 10.52 7.04 -22.66
CA ILE A 12 10.06 7.46 -21.33
C ILE A 12 11.30 7.77 -20.51
N ILE A 13 11.33 8.96 -19.92
CA ILE A 13 12.43 9.41 -19.07
C ILE A 13 12.01 9.60 -17.61
N ASP A 14 10.71 9.75 -17.37
CA ASP A 14 10.16 9.89 -16.02
C ASP A 14 8.69 9.45 -15.97
N PHE A 15 8.18 9.20 -14.77
CA PHE A 15 6.77 8.90 -14.54
C PHE A 15 6.32 9.46 -13.18
N ASP A 16 5.08 9.94 -13.13
CA ASP A 16 4.44 10.46 -11.93
C ASP A 16 3.23 9.59 -11.59
N LEU A 17 3.22 9.09 -10.36
CA LEU A 17 2.14 8.32 -9.79
C LEU A 17 1.27 9.24 -8.93
N PRO A 18 -0.07 9.02 -8.89
CA PRO A 18 -0.92 9.57 -7.86
C PRO A 18 -0.30 9.40 -6.47
N ILE A 19 -0.34 10.47 -5.66
CA ILE A 19 0.24 10.48 -4.31
C ILE A 19 -0.37 9.37 -3.45
N THR A 20 -1.67 9.12 -3.62
CA THR A 20 -2.39 8.08 -2.88
C THR A 20 -2.88 7.01 -3.83
N VAL A 21 -2.62 5.76 -3.46
CA VAL A 21 -2.93 4.58 -4.27
C VAL A 21 -3.78 3.64 -3.44
N ARG A 22 -4.84 3.10 -4.02
CA ARG A 22 -5.69 2.09 -3.39
C ARG A 22 -5.14 0.73 -3.78
N LEU A 23 -4.77 -0.08 -2.80
CA LEU A 23 -4.24 -1.42 -3.00
C LEU A 23 -4.96 -2.40 -2.08
N THR A 24 -5.28 -3.58 -2.59
CA THR A 24 -5.90 -4.65 -1.80
C THR A 24 -4.83 -5.45 -1.05
N VAL A 25 -5.10 -5.79 0.22
CA VAL A 25 -4.26 -6.67 1.02
C VAL A 25 -4.47 -8.13 0.60
N THR A 26 -3.41 -8.80 0.17
CA THR A 26 -3.45 -10.20 -0.28
C THR A 26 -3.00 -11.18 0.79
N GLU A 27 -2.08 -10.76 1.66
CA GLU A 27 -1.62 -11.55 2.80
C GLU A 27 -1.42 -10.63 4.00
N ALA A 28 -1.80 -11.08 5.19
CA ALA A 28 -1.54 -10.38 6.42
C ALA A 28 -1.10 -11.41 7.46
N ASP A 29 0.04 -11.18 8.11
CA ASP A 29 0.47 -12.07 9.19
C ASP A 29 -0.61 -12.10 10.28
N PRO A 30 -0.96 -13.27 10.83
CA PRO A 30 -1.84 -13.37 11.97
C PRO A 30 -1.12 -12.72 13.16
N GLY A 31 -1.39 -11.43 13.36
CA GLY A 31 -0.79 -10.62 14.41
C GLY A 31 -0.89 -11.33 15.75
N GLN A 32 0.20 -11.27 16.50
CA GLN A 32 0.42 -11.93 17.78
C GLN A 32 -0.81 -11.79 18.69
N GLY A 33 -1.30 -12.93 19.18
CA GLY A 33 -2.49 -13.04 20.02
C GLY A 33 -2.49 -12.09 21.22
N ASP A 34 -3.69 -11.62 21.54
CA ASP A 34 -4.02 -10.82 22.72
C ASP A 34 -3.22 -9.54 22.93
N SER A 35 -3.66 -8.45 22.30
CA SER A 35 -3.83 -7.15 22.97
C SER A 35 -4.50 -6.14 22.03
N ALA A 36 -5.65 -5.63 22.45
CA ALA A 36 -6.40 -4.56 21.79
C ALA A 36 -5.72 -3.17 21.87
N GLN A 37 -4.39 -3.10 21.77
CA GLN A 37 -3.62 -1.85 21.87
C GLN A 37 -2.73 -1.64 20.63
N GLY A 38 -3.28 -0.98 19.62
CA GLY A 38 -2.54 -0.05 18.75
C GLY A 38 -1.30 -0.56 18.00
N GLY A 39 -1.17 -1.86 17.76
CA GLY A 39 -0.05 -2.43 17.00
C GLY A 39 -0.17 -2.21 15.49
N THR A 40 0.97 -2.28 14.80
CA THR A 40 1.02 -2.48 13.34
C THR A 40 1.53 -3.89 13.06
N LYS A 41 1.04 -4.49 11.98
CA LYS A 41 1.45 -5.79 11.47
C LYS A 41 1.92 -5.64 10.01
N PRO A 42 2.89 -6.44 9.56
CA PRO A 42 3.24 -6.49 8.15
C PRO A 42 2.09 -7.11 7.35
N ALA A 43 1.78 -6.51 6.21
CA ALA A 43 0.82 -7.02 5.25
C ALA A 43 1.37 -6.88 3.82
N THR A 44 1.13 -7.89 3.00
CA THR A 44 1.47 -7.93 1.58
C THR A 44 0.29 -7.38 0.79
N LEU A 45 0.57 -6.45 -0.12
CA LEU A 45 -0.40 -5.87 -1.04
C LEU A 45 -0.43 -6.65 -2.35
N GLU A 46 -1.46 -6.42 -3.18
CA GLU A 46 -1.60 -7.04 -4.51
C GLU A 46 -0.40 -6.82 -5.45
N THR A 47 0.38 -5.77 -5.21
CA THR A 47 1.63 -5.47 -5.95
C THR A 47 2.83 -6.30 -5.48
N GLY A 48 2.70 -7.05 -4.39
CA GLY A 48 3.79 -7.74 -3.70
C GLY A 48 4.57 -6.85 -2.71
N ALA A 49 4.21 -5.58 -2.57
CA ALA A 49 4.82 -4.69 -1.58
C ALA A 49 4.38 -5.08 -0.16
N VAL A 50 5.33 -5.11 0.78
CA VAL A 50 5.06 -5.36 2.20
C VAL A 50 5.04 -4.04 2.95
N VAL A 51 3.92 -3.73 3.61
CA VAL A 51 3.72 -2.48 4.35
C VAL A 51 3.22 -2.78 5.76
N ASN A 52 3.55 -1.91 6.72
CA ASN A 52 3.02 -2.00 8.07
C ASN A 52 1.62 -1.36 8.11
N VAL A 53 0.60 -2.19 8.37
CA VAL A 53 -0.79 -1.76 8.51
C VAL A 53 -1.25 -1.93 9.96
N PRO A 54 -2.28 -1.20 10.43
CA PRO A 54 -2.86 -1.45 11.74
C PRO A 54 -3.33 -2.90 11.91
N SER A 55 -3.26 -3.44 13.13
CA SER A 55 -3.57 -4.87 13.38
C SER A 55 -4.98 -5.32 12.96
N PHE A 56 -5.94 -4.39 12.83
CA PHE A 56 -7.32 -4.66 12.42
C PHE A 56 -7.54 -4.80 10.91
N VAL A 57 -6.52 -4.53 10.08
CA VAL A 57 -6.62 -4.65 8.62
C VAL A 57 -6.52 -6.12 8.25
N ASP A 58 -7.49 -6.64 7.50
CA ASP A 58 -7.56 -8.06 7.14
C ASP A 58 -7.31 -8.29 5.64
N VAL A 59 -7.08 -9.55 5.27
CA VAL A 59 -6.94 -9.94 3.86
C VAL A 59 -8.24 -9.61 3.11
N GLY A 60 -8.11 -8.98 1.95
CA GLY A 60 -9.22 -8.48 1.14
C GLY A 60 -9.62 -7.04 1.45
N ASP A 61 -9.04 -6.40 2.46
CA ASP A 61 -9.25 -4.97 2.70
C ASP A 61 -8.53 -4.11 1.66
N ASP A 62 -9.21 -3.07 1.19
CA ASP A 62 -8.60 -1.98 0.44
C ASP A 62 -7.96 -0.98 1.40
N VAL A 63 -6.67 -0.73 1.19
CA VAL A 63 -5.90 0.27 1.94
C VAL A 63 -5.38 1.35 1.02
N LEU A 64 -5.34 2.59 1.53
CA LEU A 64 -4.73 3.73 0.88
C LEU A 64 -3.27 3.84 1.31
N ILE A 65 -2.37 3.85 0.34
CA ILE A 65 -0.91 3.91 0.53
C ILE A 65 -0.37 5.20 -0.10
N ASP A 66 0.58 5.86 0.55
CA ASP A 66 1.36 6.95 -0.07
C ASP A 66 2.40 6.33 -1.02
N SER A 67 2.28 6.58 -2.33
CA SER A 67 3.16 5.99 -3.36
C SER A 67 4.61 6.45 -3.27
N ARG A 68 4.89 7.56 -2.59
CA ARG A 68 6.23 8.13 -2.47
C ARG A 68 7.00 7.51 -1.31
N THR A 69 6.30 7.20 -0.22
CA THR A 69 6.91 6.68 1.02
C THR A 69 6.63 5.20 1.26
N GLY A 70 5.63 4.63 0.58
CA GLY A 70 5.14 3.27 0.81
C GLY A 70 4.39 3.10 2.13
N GLN A 71 3.96 4.19 2.77
CA GLN A 71 3.29 4.12 4.08
C GLN A 71 1.77 4.00 3.96
N TYR A 72 1.20 3.22 4.88
CA TYR A 72 -0.23 3.17 5.10
C TYR A 72 -0.77 4.54 5.52
N MET A 73 -1.82 5.00 4.85
CA MET A 73 -2.52 6.24 5.17
C MET A 73 -3.84 5.96 5.90
N SER A 74 -4.72 5.17 5.30
CA SER A 74 -6.03 4.82 5.88
C SER A 74 -6.65 3.59 5.21
N ARG A 75 -7.72 3.05 5.81
CA ARG A 75 -8.62 2.10 5.15
C ARG A 75 -9.48 2.85 4.14
N ALA A 76 -9.75 2.25 2.98
CA ALA A 76 -10.38 2.89 1.82
C ALA A 76 -11.91 2.71 1.76
#